data_AF-A0A946W7X5-F1
#
_entry.id   AF-A0A946W7X5-F1
#
_cell.length_a   1.000
_cell.length_b   1.000
_cell.length_c   1.000
_cell.angle_alpha   90.00
_cell.angle_beta   90.00
_cell.angle_gamma   90.00
#
_symmetry.space_group_name_H-M   'P 1'
#
loop_
_entity.id
_entity.type
_entity.pdbx_description
1 polymer ?
#
loop_
_entity_poly.entity_id
_entity_poly.type
_entity_poly.pdbx_seq_one_letter_code
_entity_poly.pdbx_strand_id
1 'polypeptide(L)' 'AIGAILGIGLIFRAYQIGQASQVAVFEYSALIFGPFFAWILIGQQVNLTQILGIILITIAGSLIALRSIKNIN' A
#
# COMPACT_ATOMS: atom_id res chain seq x y z
N ALA A 1 5.90 14.30 -10.01
CA ALA A 1 5.31 13.51 -11.13
C ALA A 1 6.15 12.28 -11.49
N ILE A 2 7.47 12.40 -11.68
CA ILE A 2 8.36 11.31 -12.13
C ILE A 2 8.29 10.06 -11.23
N GLY A 3 8.28 10.23 -9.90
CA GLY A 3 8.20 9.10 -8.96
C GLY A 3 6.92 8.27 -9.10
N ALA A 4 5.78 8.90 -9.39
CA ALA A 4 4.52 8.18 -9.60
C ALA A 4 4.55 7.37 -10.91
N ILE A 5 5.14 7.94 -11.98
CA ILE A 5 5.29 7.25 -13.27
C ILE A 5 6.22 6.04 -13.14
N LEU A 6 7.34 6.19 -12.43
CA LEU A 6 8.24 5.07 -12.14
C LEU A 6 7.56 3.99 -11.29
N GLY A 7 6.84 4.38 -10.24
CA GLY A 7 6.10 3.44 -9.38
C GLY A 7 5.05 2.65 -10.15
N ILE A 8 4.20 3.32 -10.93
CA ILE A 8 3.19 2.67 -11.77
C ILE A 8 3.87 1.76 -12.81
N GLY A 9 4.95 2.22 -13.46
CA GLY A 9 5.67 1.42 -14.46
C GLY A 9 6.25 0.13 -13.89
N LEU A 10 6.76 0.16 -12.66
CA LEU A 10 7.24 -1.04 -11.96
C LEU A 10 6.11 -2.01 -11.60
N ILE A 11 4.98 -1.51 -11.10
CA ILE A 11 3.79 -2.33 -10.80
C ILE A 11 3.24 -2.98 -12.09
N PHE A 12 3.12 -2.19 -13.17
CA PHE A 12 2.70 -2.71 -14.48
C PHE A 12 3.63 -3.83 -14.98
N ARG A 13 4.95 -3.67 -14.79
CA ARG A 13 5.91 -4.72 -15.13
C ARG A 13 5.77 -5.94 -14.20
N ALA A 14 5.49 -5.75 -12.91
CA ALA A 14 5.27 -6.83 -11.97
C ALA A 14 4.03 -7.68 -12.34
N TYR A 15 2.94 -7.05 -12.80
CA TYR A 15 1.76 -7.76 -13.30
C TYR A 15 2.02 -8.63 -14.54
N GLN A 16 3.00 -8.26 -15.36
CA GLN A 16 3.36 -9.04 -16.55
C GLN A 16 4.19 -10.29 -16.21
N ILE A 17 4.85 -10.32 -15.04
CA ILE A 17 5.80 -11.36 -14.66
C ILE A 17 5.24 -12.26 -13.56
N GLY A 18 4.43 -11.73 -12.66
CA GLY A 18 3.93 -12.41 -11.46
C GLY A 18 2.42 -12.65 -11.46
N GLN A 19 1.97 -13.47 -10.51
CA GLN A 19 0.54 -13.67 -10.27
C GLN A 19 -0.09 -12.39 -9.70
N ALA A 20 -1.29 -12.05 -10.18
CA ALA A 20 -2.01 -10.84 -9.77
C ALA A 20 -2.16 -10.69 -8.24
N SER A 21 -2.30 -11.80 -7.51
CA SER A 21 -2.40 -11.77 -6.05
C SER A 21 -1.12 -11.29 -5.37
N GLN A 22 0.07 -11.53 -5.94
CA GLN A 22 1.33 -11.09 -5.36
C GLN A 22 1.58 -9.60 -5.62
N VAL A 23 1.18 -9.13 -6.80
CA VAL A 23 1.36 -7.72 -7.19
C VAL A 23 0.38 -6.81 -6.43
N ALA A 24 -0.85 -7.26 -6.19
CA ALA A 24 -1.84 -6.52 -5.41
C ALA A 24 -1.36 -6.16 -3.99
N VAL A 25 -0.51 -6.98 -3.36
CA VAL A 25 0.06 -6.69 -2.03
C VAL A 25 0.91 -5.41 -2.05
N PHE A 26 1.64 -5.17 -3.15
CA PHE A 26 2.43 -3.94 -3.31
C PHE A 26 1.55 -2.71 -3.50
N GLU A 27 0.41 -2.84 -4.19
CA GLU A 27 -0.56 -1.75 -4.31
C GLU A 27 -1.16 -1.37 -2.95
N TYR A 28 -1.57 -2.37 -2.16
CA TYR A 28 -2.13 -2.10 -0.82
C TYR A 28 -1.09 -1.53 0.15
N SER A 29 0.19 -1.90 0.02
CA SER A 29 1.26 -1.34 0.83
C SER A 29 1.45 0.17 0.61
N ALA A 30 1.17 0.67 -0.60
CA ALA A 30 1.26 2.09 -0.91
C ALA A 30 0.27 2.95 -0.10
N LEU A 31 -0.85 2.37 0.35
CA LEU A 31 -1.83 3.05 1.21
C LEU A 31 -1.28 3.40 2.60
N ILE A 32 -0.25 2.69 3.07
CA ILE A 32 0.43 2.98 4.34
C ILE A 32 1.54 4.02 4.13
N PHE A 33 2.32 3.88 3.04
CA PHE A 33 3.42 4.80 2.73
C PHE A 33 2.95 6.19 2.31
N GLY A 34 1.78 6.31 1.68
CA GLY A 34 1.22 7.60 1.24
C GLY A 34 1.07 8.61 2.39
N PRO A 35 0.27 8.30 3.44
CA PRO A 35 0.12 9.15 4.62
C PRO A 35 1.46 9.37 5.36
N PHE A 36 2.32 8.35 5.42
CA PHE A 36 3.62 8.43 6.08
C PHE A 36 4.54 9.47 5.41
N PHE A 37 4.66 9.44 4.08
CA PHE A 37 5.44 10.42 3.34
C PHE A 37 4.76 11.80 3.29
N ALA A 38 3.43 11.88 3.31
CA ALA A 38 2.72 13.15 3.41
C ALA A 38 3.02 13.87 4.74
N TRP A 39 3.10 13.12 5.84
CA TRP A 39 3.53 13.64 7.12
C TRP A 39 4.99 14.13 7.09
N ILE A 40 5.91 13.33 6.52
CA ILE A 40 7.34 13.68 6.45
C ILE A 40 7.63 14.87 5.54
N LEU A 41 7.05 14.92 4.34
CA LEU A 41 7.42 15.89 3.30
C LEU A 41 6.71 17.23 3.44
N ILE A 42 5.46 17.21 3.89
CA ILE A 42 4.58 18.40 3.92
C ILE A 42 4.27 18.81 5.38
N GLY A 43 4.68 18.02 6.36
CA GLY A 43 4.39 18.30 7.78
C GLY A 43 2.91 18.19 8.11
N GLN A 44 2.15 17.42 7.32
CA GLN A 44 0.70 17.36 7.42
C GLN A 44 0.28 16.79 8.79
N GLN A 45 -0.31 17.63 9.63
CA GLN A 45 -0.75 17.21 10.96
C GLN A 45 -1.86 16.16 10.84
N VAL A 46 -1.56 14.97 11.37
CA VAL A 46 -2.48 13.85 11.34
C VAL A 46 -3.45 13.99 12.51
N ASN A 47 -4.72 14.24 12.21
CA ASN A 47 -5.76 14.40 13.22
C ASN A 47 -6.13 13.03 13.84
N LEU A 48 -6.72 13.01 15.03
CA LEU A 48 -7.00 11.75 15.76
C LEU A 48 -7.87 10.77 14.95
N THR A 49 -8.80 11.30 14.15
CA THR A 49 -9.64 10.54 13.21
C THR A 49 -8.87 9.97 12.02
N GLN A 50 -7.83 10.66 11.55
CA GLN A 50 -6.95 10.18 10.48
C GLN A 50 -6.04 9.06 10.98
N ILE A 51 -5.58 9.14 12.23
CA ILE A 51 -4.84 8.05 12.88
C ILE A 51 -5.71 6.80 12.96
N LEU A 52 -6.98 6.93 13.37
CA LEU A 52 -7.93 5.82 13.36
C LEU A 52 -8.12 5.22 11.96
N GLY A 53 -8.24 6.07 10.93
CA GLY A 53 -8.33 5.63 9.54
C GLY A 53 -7.09 4.85 9.09
N ILE A 54 -5.88 5.34 9.40
CA ILE A 54 -4.61 4.68 9.08
C ILE A 54 -4.53 3.32 9.78
N ILE A 55 -4.91 3.22 11.05
CA ILE A 55 -4.95 1.95 11.79
C ILE A 55 -5.91 0.97 11.12
N LEU A 56 -7.10 1.43 10.74
CA LEU A 56 -8.13 0.58 10.13
C LEU A 56 -7.69 0.07 8.75
N ILE A 57 -7.08 0.92 7.92
CA ILE A 57 -6.49 0.55 6.63
C ILE A 57 -5.33 -0.43 6.82
N THR A 58 -4.46 -0.20 7.81
CA THR A 58 -3.32 -1.08 8.10
C THR A 58 -3.79 -2.47 8.53
N ILE A 59 -4.82 -2.53 9.38
CA ILE A 59 -5.44 -3.80 9.79
C ILE A 59 -6.05 -4.51 8.58
N ALA A 60 -6.80 -3.81 7.74
CA ALA A 60 -7.39 -4.38 6.53
C ALA A 60 -6.30 -4.90 5.56
N GLY A 61 -5.24 -4.13 5.34
CA GLY A 61 -4.10 -4.53 4.50
C GLY A 61 -3.37 -5.76 5.04
N SER A 62 -3.13 -5.80 6.36
CA SER A 62 -2.52 -6.96 7.04
C SER A 62 -3.42 -8.20 6.93
N LEU A 63 -4.73 -8.04 7.08
CA LEU A 63 -5.70 -9.13 6.95
C LEU A 63 -5.75 -9.71 5.52
N ILE A 64 -5.66 -8.84 4.50
CA ILE A 64 -5.56 -9.26 3.09
C ILE A 64 -4.25 -10.00 2.84
N ALA A 65 -3.12 -9.50 3.35
CA ALA A 65 -1.82 -10.17 3.22
C ALA A 65 -1.82 -11.55 3.90
N LEU A 66 -2.36 -11.65 5.12
CA LEU A 66 -2.49 -12.92 5.85
C LEU A 66 -3.44 -13.91 5.14
N ARG A 67 -4.55 -13.42 4.57
CA ARG A 67 -5.45 -14.25 3.76
C ARG A 67 -4.78 -14.73 2.46
N SER A 68 -3.97 -13.89 1.83
CA SER A 68 -3.21 -14.26 0.63
C SER A 68 -2.24 -15.41 0.93
N ILE A 69 -1.57 -15.38 2.08
CA ILE A 69 -0.69 -16.47 2.54
C ILE A 69 -1.48 -17.77 2.80
N LYS A 70 -2.66 -17.67 3.42
CA LYS A 70 -3.49 -18.85 3.72
C LYS A 70 -4.07 -19.52 2.48
N ASN A 71 -4.27 -18.81 1.38
CA ASN A 71 -4.82 -19.38 0.14
C ASN A 71 -3.78 -20.13 -0.71
N ILE A 72 -2.54 -20.27 -0.23
CA ILE A 72 -1.44 -20.97 -0.90
C ILE A 72 -1.22 -22.38 -0.32
N ASN A 73 -1.89 -22.75 0.78
CA ASN A 73 -1.73 -24.04 1.49
C ASN A 73 -3.02 -24.86 1.45
#